data_AF-A0A3M6K150-F1
#
_entry.id   AF-A0A3M6K150-F1
#
_cell.length_a   1.000
_cell.length_b   1.000
_cell.length_c   1.000
_cell.angle_alpha   90.00
_cell.angle_beta   90.00
_cell.angle_gamma   90.00
#
_symmetry.space_group_name_H-M   'P 1'
#
loop_
_entity.id
_entity.type
_entity.pdbx_description
1 polymer ?
#
loop_
_entity_poly.entity_id
_entity_poly.type
_entity_poly.pdbx_seq_one_letter_code
_entity_poly.pdbx_strand_id
1 'polypeptide(L)' 'MTKISMKTINNLNEKDLKSKIQESRSELAKLRVDSAKGTLRKESGKLKPIRHNIARMLTRLNEMEKKK' A
#
# COMPACT_ATOMS: atom_id res chain seq x y z
N MET A 1 6.57 -8.92 2.15
CA MET A 1 5.39 -8.57 1.33
C MET A 1 5.87 -8.33 -0.08
N THR A 2 5.36 -9.09 -1.03
CA THR A 2 5.72 -8.96 -2.45
C THR A 2 5.12 -7.69 -3.03
N LYS A 3 5.89 -7.03 -3.89
CA LYS A 3 5.49 -5.83 -4.62
C LYS A 3 4.26 -6.15 -5.47
N ILE A 4 3.19 -5.35 -5.35
CA ILE A 4 2.01 -5.55 -6.19
C ILE A 4 2.36 -5.14 -7.63
N SER A 5 1.98 -5.99 -8.59
CA SER A 5 2.23 -5.70 -10.01
C SER A 5 1.34 -4.54 -10.48
N MET A 6 1.86 -3.71 -11.39
CA MET A 6 1.09 -2.58 -11.90
C MET A 6 -0.15 -3.03 -12.70
N LYS A 7 -0.05 -4.19 -13.39
CA LYS A 7 -1.18 -4.80 -14.10
C LYS A 7 -2.34 -5.08 -13.16
N THR A 8 -2.04 -5.60 -11.96
CA THR A 8 -3.05 -5.86 -10.93
C THR A 8 -3.70 -4.56 -10.47
N ILE A 9 -2.92 -3.50 -10.23
CA ILE A 9 -3.44 -2.19 -9.78
C ILE A 9 -4.34 -1.55 -10.85
N ASN A 10 -4.00 -1.71 -12.12
CA ASN A 10 -4.77 -1.13 -13.23
C ASN A 10 -6.13 -1.81 -13.45
N ASN A 11 -6.23 -3.11 -13.14
CA ASN A 11 -7.44 -3.90 -13.31
C ASN A 11 -8.44 -3.75 -12.15
N LEU A 12 -8.05 -3.09 -11.04
CA LEU A 12 -8.92 -2.87 -9.89
C LEU A 12 -9.89 -1.71 -10.13
N ASN A 13 -11.09 -1.83 -9.58
CA ASN A 13 -12.09 -0.77 -9.61
C ASN A 13 -11.79 0.31 -8.56
N GLU A 14 -12.41 1.49 -8.66
CA GLU A 14 -12.17 2.63 -7.75
C GLU A 14 -12.48 2.28 -6.29
N LYS A 15 -13.57 1.56 -6.05
CA LYS A 15 -13.98 1.11 -4.71
C LYS A 15 -12.96 0.12 -4.12
N ASP A 16 -12.50 -0.83 -4.93
CA ASP A 16 -11.55 -1.85 -4.49
C ASP A 16 -10.18 -1.23 -4.20
N LEU A 17 -9.76 -0.25 -4.99
CA LEU A 17 -8.56 0.55 -4.75
C LEU A 17 -8.60 1.27 -3.40
N LYS A 18 -9.72 1.94 -3.08
CA LYS A 18 -9.91 2.62 -1.78
C LYS A 18 -9.87 1.63 -0.61
N SER A 19 -10.55 0.50 -0.72
CA SER A 19 -10.52 -0.56 0.31
C SER A 19 -9.11 -1.10 0.52
N LYS A 20 -8.38 -1.39 -0.57
CA LYS A 20 -6.99 -1.91 -0.50
C LYS A 20 -6.02 -0.91 0.12
N ILE A 21 -6.22 0.39 -0.13
CA ILE A 21 -5.44 1.46 0.50
C ILE A 21 -5.68 1.48 2.01
N GLN A 22 -6.93 1.32 2.46
CA GLN A 22 -7.27 1.31 3.88
C GLN A 22 -6.67 0.10 4.61
N GLU A 23 -6.74 -1.09 4.01
CA GLU A 23 -6.08 -2.30 4.51
C GLU A 23 -4.56 -2.09 4.63
N SER A 24 -3.93 -1.60 3.56
CA SER A 24 -2.47 -1.40 3.51
C SER A 24 -1.99 -0.34 4.51
N ARG A 25 -2.78 0.71 4.76
CA ARG A 25 -2.50 1.73 5.79
C ARG A 25 -2.58 1.14 7.20
N SER A 26 -3.56 0.29 7.46
CA SER A 26 -3.73 -0.38 8.75
C SER A 26 -2.56 -1.33 9.02
N GLU A 27 -2.11 -2.07 8.01
CA GLU A 27 -0.94 -2.94 8.10
C GLU A 27 0.36 -2.14 8.31
N LEU A 28 0.51 -1.00 7.61
CA LEU A 28 1.63 -0.09 7.83
C LEU A 28 1.66 0.48 9.26
N ALA A 29 0.50 0.78 9.83
CA ALA A 29 0.40 1.30 11.19
C ALA A 29 0.87 0.26 12.22
N LYS A 30 0.44 -1.00 12.08
CA LYS A 30 0.90 -2.11 12.95
C LYS A 30 2.42 -2.26 12.88
N LEU A 31 2.98 -2.32 11.67
CA LEU A 31 4.43 -2.45 11.49
C LEU A 31 5.21 -1.24 12.01
N ARG A 32 4.64 -0.03 11.96
CA ARG A 32 5.26 1.17 12.58
C ARG A 32 5.29 1.09 14.09
N VAL A 33 4.21 0.62 14.72
CA VAL A 33 4.16 0.41 16.17
C VAL A 33 5.20 -0.63 16.60
N ASP A 34 5.29 -1.75 15.88
CA ASP A 34 6.26 -2.80 16.18
C ASP A 34 7.70 -2.37 15.89
N SER A 35 7.91 -1.52 14.87
CA SER A 35 9.19 -0.85 14.62
C SER A 35 9.57 0.09 15.75
N ALA A 36 8.62 0.88 16.28
CA ALA A 36 8.87 1.81 17.37
C ALA A 36 9.21 1.08 18.68
N LYS A 37 8.64 -0.11 18.89
CA LYS A 37 8.98 -1.01 20.01
C LYS A 37 10.34 -1.69 19.85
N GLY A 38 11.00 -1.59 18.69
CA GLY A 38 12.31 -2.20 18.44
C GLY A 38 12.29 -3.72 18.25
N THR A 39 11.11 -4.34 18.18
CA THR A 39 10.95 -5.80 17.98
C THR A 39 11.08 -6.20 16.51
N LEU A 40 11.13 -5.23 15.60
CA LEU A 40 11.07 -5.44 14.16
C LEU A 40 12.43 -5.80 13.55
N ARG A 41 12.93 -7.03 13.79
CA ARG A 41 14.19 -7.52 13.20
C ARG A 41 14.05 -7.85 11.71
N LYS A 42 13.41 -8.98 11.37
CA LYS A 42 13.30 -9.48 9.98
C LYS A 42 12.16 -8.83 9.19
N GLU A 43 11.21 -8.17 9.86
CA GLU A 43 10.04 -7.57 9.22
C GLU A 43 10.24 -6.12 8.76
N SER A 44 11.34 -5.47 9.17
CA SER A 44 11.67 -4.08 8.76
C SER A 44 11.75 -3.92 7.23
N GLY A 45 12.23 -4.95 6.52
CA GLY A 45 12.26 -4.96 5.06
C GLY A 45 10.88 -4.89 4.39
N LYS A 46 9.78 -5.16 5.13
CA LYS A 46 8.40 -5.09 4.60
C LYS A 46 7.87 -3.66 4.55
N LEU A 47 8.46 -2.70 5.28
CA LEU A 47 7.98 -1.32 5.37
C LEU A 47 8.08 -0.56 4.04
N LYS A 48 9.17 -0.75 3.29
CA LYS A 48 9.44 -0.06 2.03
C LYS A 48 8.51 -0.53 0.88
N PRO A 49 8.26 -1.84 0.69
CA PRO A 49 7.29 -2.34 -0.26
C PRO A 49 5.86 -1.83 -0.02
N ILE A 50 5.39 -1.81 1.23
CA ILE A 50 4.03 -1.35 1.56
C ILE A 50 3.85 0.12 1.21
N ARG A 51 4.82 0.96 1.58
CA ARG A 51 4.80 2.40 1.23
C ARG A 51 4.73 2.61 -0.29
N HIS A 52 5.52 1.86 -1.06
CA HIS A 52 5.48 1.94 -2.53
C HIS A 52 4.15 1.47 -3.10
N ASN A 53 3.57 0.40 -2.58
CA ASN A 53 2.28 -0.11 -3.02
C ASN A 53 1.17 0.94 -2.78
N ILE A 54 1.13 1.56 -1.61
CA ILE A 54 0.18 2.64 -1.29
C ILE A 54 0.34 3.81 -2.27
N ALA A 55 1.56 4.26 -2.51
CA ALA A 55 1.82 5.37 -3.43
C ALA A 55 1.30 5.06 -4.85
N ARG A 56 1.56 3.86 -5.37
CA ARG A 56 1.09 3.43 -6.70
C ARG A 56 -0.43 3.38 -6.82
N MET A 57 -1.11 2.88 -5.78
CA MET A 57 -2.57 2.83 -5.75
C MET A 57 -3.17 4.25 -5.72
N LEU A 58 -2.57 5.18 -4.97
CA LEU A 58 -2.98 6.58 -4.96
C LEU A 58 -2.75 7.27 -6.32
N THR A 59 -1.61 6.99 -6.98
CA THR A 59 -1.36 7.49 -8.34
C THR A 59 -2.44 7.03 -9.31
N ARG A 60 -2.83 5.74 -9.26
CA ARG A 60 -3.88 5.21 -10.12
C ARG A 60 -5.23 5.90 -9.89
N LEU A 61 -5.61 6.17 -8.64
CA LEU A 61 -6.82 6.93 -8.32
C LEU A 61 -6.79 8.32 -8.94
N ASN A 62 -5.68 9.05 -8.77
CA ASN A 62 -5.53 10.38 -9.37
C ASN A 62 -5.59 10.34 -10.91
N GLU A 63 -5.06 9.30 -11.55
CA GLU A 63 -5.17 9.11 -13.00
C GLU A 63 -6.61 8.81 -13.46
N MET A 64 -7.41 8.14 -12.64
CA MET A 64 -8.85 7.94 -12.93
C MET A 64 -9.61 9.25 -12.81
N GLU A 65 -9.32 10.03 -11.78
CA GLU A 65 -9.96 11.34 -11.55
C GLU A 65 -9.61 12.35 -12.65
N LYS A 66 -8.35 12.41 -13.10
CA LYS A 66 -7.92 13.32 -14.17
C LYS A 66 -8.44 12.96 -15.57
N LYS A 67 -8.90 11.73 -15.78
CA LYS A 67 -9.53 11.30 -17.05
C LYS A 67 -11.03 11.59 -17.11
N LYS A 68 -11.61 12.01 -15.99
CA LYS A 68 -13.02 12.39 -15.85
C LYS A 68 -13.18 13.87 -16.17
#